data_AF-A0A1V5XPC4-F1
#
_entry.id   AF-A0A1V5XPC4-F1
#
_cell.length_a   1.000
_cell.length_b   1.000
_cell.length_c   1.000
_cell.angle_alpha   90.00
_cell.angle_beta   90.00
_cell.angle_gamma   90.00
#
_symmetry.space_group_name_H-M   'P 1'
#
loop_
_entity.id
_entity.type
_entity.pdbx_description
1 polymer ?
#
loop_
_entity_poly.entity_id
_entity_poly.type
_entity_poly.pdbx_seq_one_letter_code
_entity_poly.pdbx_strand_id
1 'polypeptide(L)'
;MALLTPELDKIIAEGAAAIPTTALWEEIRDLIGLNYGHSGSVVLGSTGGVTVTIPDQNTVEYDVFFFVEKDPAVPDGSTGEIKIEAVSQTSFKVYNSGSDATSVLYYRVFKR
;
A
#
# COMPACT_ATOMS: atom_id res chain seq x y z
N MET A 1 41.33 24.15 20.27
CA MET A 1 41.34 22.67 20.39
C MET A 1 39.89 22.22 20.44
N ALA A 2 39.39 21.60 19.37
CA ALA A 2 38.07 20.96 19.43
C ALA A 2 38.19 19.77 20.39
N LEU A 3 37.42 19.78 21.47
CA LEU A 3 37.21 18.60 22.31
C LEU A 3 36.43 17.61 21.45
N LEU A 4 37.16 16.73 20.75
CA LEU A 4 36.58 15.51 20.21
C LEU A 4 36.07 14.75 21.44
N THR A 5 34.77 14.47 21.48
CA THR A 5 34.14 13.64 22.50
C THR A 5 34.00 12.24 21.91
N PRO A 6 35.07 11.42 21.89
CA PRO A 6 35.05 10.09 21.27
C PRO A 6 34.00 9.17 21.91
N GLU A 7 33.59 9.45 23.14
CA GLU A 7 32.49 8.77 23.82
C GLU A 7 31.13 9.09 23.17
N LEU A 8 30.91 10.34 22.77
CA LEU A 8 29.70 10.75 22.06
C LEU A 8 29.65 10.13 20.66
N ASP A 9 30.78 10.13 19.94
CA ASP A 9 30.90 9.52 18.62
C ASP A 9 30.68 8.00 18.68
N LYS A 10 31.19 7.34 19.73
CA LYS A 10 30.98 5.91 19.98
C LYS A 10 29.51 5.61 20.27
N ILE A 11 28.85 6.40 21.12
CA ILE A 11 27.41 6.24 21.41
C ILE A 11 26.58 6.42 20.13
N ILE A 12 26.91 7.41 19.29
CA ILE A 12 26.22 7.64 18.01
C ILE A 12 26.41 6.46 17.05
N ALA A 13 27.63 5.93 16.93
CA ALA A 13 27.92 4.81 16.05
C ALA A 13 27.23 3.51 16.49
N GLU A 14 27.27 3.20 17.79
CA GLU A 14 26.58 2.04 18.37
C GLU A 14 25.05 2.18 18.24
N GLY A 15 24.52 3.38 18.49
CA GLY A 15 23.10 3.68 18.29
C GLY A 15 22.67 3.54 16.83
N ALA A 16 23.44 4.07 15.88
CA ALA A 16 23.15 3.95 14.45
C ALA A 16 23.19 2.50 13.95
N ALA A 17 24.10 1.68 14.48
CA ALA A 17 24.16 0.25 14.16
C ALA A 17 23.01 -0.57 14.77
N ALA A 18 22.40 -0.09 15.87
CA ALA A 18 21.25 -0.71 16.50
C ALA A 18 19.91 -0.34 15.85
N ILE A 19 19.86 0.73 15.04
CA ILE A 19 18.69 1.07 14.24
C ILE A 19 18.51 -0.02 13.16
N PRO A 20 17.30 -0.59 13.00
CA PRO A 20 17.07 -1.56 11.94
C PRO A 20 17.47 -0.96 10.59
N THR A 21 18.29 -1.69 9.85
CA THR A 21 18.69 -1.30 8.50
C THR A 21 17.47 -1.27 7.59
N THR A 22 17.56 -0.56 6.46
CA THR A 22 16.50 -0.56 5.44
C THR A 22 16.12 -1.98 5.01
N ALA A 23 17.09 -2.90 4.91
CA ALA A 23 16.85 -4.30 4.59
C ALA A 23 16.06 -5.04 5.69
N LEU A 24 16.36 -4.81 6.97
CA LEU A 24 15.59 -5.41 8.06
C LEU A 24 14.16 -4.84 8.10
N TRP A 25 13.97 -3.56 7.78
CA TRP A 25 12.64 -2.97 7.64
C TRP A 25 11.85 -3.55 6.45
N GLU A 26 12.51 -3.89 5.35
CA GLU A 26 11.91 -4.61 4.22
C GLU A 26 11.46 -6.01 4.64
N GLU A 27 12.33 -6.78 5.30
CA GLU A 27 11.96 -8.10 5.83
C GLU A 27 10.79 -8.05 6.82
N ILE A 28 10.79 -7.08 7.74
CA ILE A 28 9.68 -6.90 8.69
C ILE A 28 8.37 -6.57 7.96
N ARG A 29 8.41 -5.69 6.95
CA ARG A 29 7.22 -5.37 6.14
C ARG A 29 6.74 -6.57 5.35
N ASP A 30 7.66 -7.35 4.79
CA ASP A 30 7.32 -8.57 4.05
C ASP A 30 6.70 -9.61 4.99
N LEU A 31 7.28 -9.84 6.17
CA LEU A 31 6.72 -10.74 7.19
C LEU A 31 5.33 -10.28 7.66
N ILE A 32 5.12 -8.98 7.83
CA ILE A 32 3.80 -8.42 8.17
C ILE A 32 2.84 -8.62 7.00
N GLY A 33 3.24 -8.35 5.76
CA GLY A 33 2.42 -8.55 4.57
C GLY A 33 2.07 -10.02 4.32
N LEU A 34 3.00 -10.94 4.59
CA LEU A 34 2.80 -12.38 4.51
C LEU A 34 1.81 -12.89 5.56
N ASN A 35 1.84 -12.34 6.77
CA ASN A 35 1.03 -12.81 7.90
C ASN A 35 -0.33 -12.09 8.06
N TYR A 36 -0.42 -10.83 7.66
CA TYR A 36 -1.59 -9.97 7.88
C TYR A 36 -2.21 -9.44 6.58
N GLY A 37 -1.68 -9.88 5.44
CA GLY A 37 -2.16 -9.49 4.13
C GLY A 37 -1.52 -8.19 3.63
N HIS A 38 -1.42 -8.07 2.30
CA HIS A 38 -0.92 -6.87 1.65
C HIS A 38 -2.04 -5.84 1.52
N SER A 39 -1.80 -4.58 1.90
CA SER A 39 -2.76 -3.49 1.76
C SER A 39 -2.23 -2.39 0.87
N GLY A 40 -3.12 -1.75 0.12
CA GLY A 40 -2.80 -0.56 -0.64
C GLY A 40 -4.04 0.29 -0.93
N SER A 41 -3.83 1.34 -1.69
CA SER A 41 -4.88 2.28 -2.06
C SER A 41 -4.66 2.81 -3.46
N VAL A 42 -5.76 3.15 -4.12
CA VAL A 42 -5.76 3.78 -5.44
C VAL A 42 -6.82 4.86 -5.46
N VAL A 43 -6.47 6.04 -5.99
CA VAL A 43 -7.47 7.08 -6.25
C VAL A 43 -8.39 6.57 -7.35
N LEU A 44 -9.70 6.75 -7.20
CA LEU A 44 -10.64 6.36 -8.22
C LEU A 44 -10.25 7.03 -9.55
N GLY A 45 -9.95 6.22 -10.54
CA GLY A 45 -9.70 6.73 -11.89
C GLY A 45 -11.00 7.04 -12.58
N SER A 46 -10.96 7.98 -13.53
CA SER A 46 -12.04 8.15 -14.50
C SER A 46 -12.28 6.85 -15.30
N THR A 47 -13.23 6.87 -16.23
CA THR A 47 -13.70 5.72 -17.01
C THR A 47 -12.62 4.85 -17.69
N GLY A 48 -11.39 5.33 -17.87
CA GLY A 48 -10.25 4.54 -18.37
C GLY A 48 -9.78 3.42 -17.42
N GLY A 49 -10.12 3.54 -16.14
CA GLY A 49 -9.75 2.64 -15.05
C GLY A 49 -8.26 2.70 -14.67
N VAL A 50 -7.96 2.39 -13.41
CA VAL A 50 -6.59 2.37 -12.87
C VAL A 50 -6.17 0.93 -12.60
N THR A 51 -5.01 0.55 -13.13
CA THR A 51 -4.40 -0.75 -12.86
C THR A 51 -3.69 -0.71 -11.51
N VAL A 52 -4.01 -1.67 -10.67
CA VAL A 52 -3.36 -1.92 -9.38
C VAL A 52 -2.56 -3.21 -9.51
N THR A 53 -1.29 -3.16 -9.12
CA THR A 53 -0.42 -4.34 -9.04
C THR A 53 -0.26 -4.72 -7.58
N ILE A 54 -0.47 -5.99 -7.27
CA ILE A 54 -0.20 -6.57 -5.95
C ILE A 54 1.07 -7.41 -6.02
N PRO A 55 1.84 -7.51 -4.92
CA PRO A 55 2.96 -8.44 -4.84
C PRO A 55 2.50 -9.86 -5.13
N ASP A 56 3.34 -10.64 -5.81
CA ASP A 56 3.07 -12.05 -6.07
C ASP A 56 2.85 -12.80 -4.75
N GLN A 57 1.76 -13.56 -4.69
CA GLN A 57 1.39 -14.37 -3.54
C GLN A 57 1.93 -15.81 -3.66
N ASN A 58 2.87 -16.07 -4.57
CA ASN A 58 3.55 -17.35 -4.75
C ASN A 58 2.54 -18.51 -4.91
N THR A 59 1.62 -18.38 -5.86
CA THR A 59 0.58 -19.38 -6.21
C THR A 59 -0.46 -19.72 -5.14
N VAL A 60 -0.46 -19.04 -4.00
CA VAL A 60 -1.49 -19.19 -2.97
C VAL A 60 -2.78 -18.48 -3.40
N GLU A 61 -3.94 -19.13 -3.21
CA GLU A 61 -5.24 -18.48 -3.36
C GLU A 61 -5.37 -17.34 -2.35
N TYR A 62 -5.96 -16.23 -2.79
CA TYR A 62 -6.15 -15.08 -1.92
C TYR A 62 -7.50 -14.43 -2.19
N ASP A 63 -8.06 -13.82 -1.15
CA ASP A 63 -9.23 -12.96 -1.21
C ASP A 63 -8.79 -11.50 -1.18
N VAL A 64 -9.52 -10.64 -1.89
CA VAL A 64 -9.29 -9.19 -1.87
C VAL A 64 -10.53 -8.49 -1.35
N PHE A 65 -10.37 -7.74 -0.26
CA PHE A 65 -11.40 -6.90 0.31
C PHE A 65 -11.19 -5.47 -0.12
N PHE A 66 -12.29 -4.80 -0.48
CA PHE A 66 -12.28 -3.43 -0.97
C PHE A 66 -13.16 -2.57 -0.08
N PHE A 67 -12.71 -1.34 0.19
CA PHE A 67 -13.56 -0.30 0.75
C PHE A 67 -13.25 1.03 0.08
N VAL A 68 -14.26 1.88 -0.04
CA VAL A 68 -14.12 3.22 -0.64
C VAL A 68 -14.25 4.25 0.47
N GLU A 69 -13.26 5.12 0.58
CA GLU A 69 -13.34 6.35 1.36
C GLU A 69 -13.73 7.48 0.41
N LYS A 70 -14.95 8.00 0.61
CA LYS A 70 -15.46 9.11 -0.18
C LYS A 70 -14.78 10.40 0.27
N ASP A 71 -14.22 11.15 -0.68
CA ASP A 71 -13.77 12.51 -0.40
C ASP A 71 -14.99 13.40 -0.09
N PRO A 72 -15.02 14.09 1.07
CA PRO A 72 -16.16 14.94 1.46
C PRO A 72 -16.42 16.09 0.49
N ALA A 73 -15.44 16.50 -0.33
CA ALA A 73 -15.61 17.52 -1.36
C ALA A 73 -16.33 17.00 -2.62
N VAL A 74 -16.49 15.68 -2.77
CA VAL A 74 -17.14 15.07 -3.92
C VAL A 74 -18.67 15.11 -3.76
N PRO A 75 -19.40 15.71 -4.72
CA PRO A 75 -20.86 15.73 -4.69
C PRO A 75 -21.48 14.32 -4.70
N ASP A 76 -22.65 14.18 -4.09
CA ASP A 76 -23.39 12.93 -4.17
C ASP A 76 -23.75 12.59 -5.63
N GLY A 77 -23.59 11.31 -6.00
CA GLY A 77 -23.80 10.84 -7.37
C GLY A 77 -22.63 11.08 -8.33
N SER A 78 -21.55 11.77 -7.91
CA SER A 78 -20.33 11.87 -8.71
C SER A 78 -19.50 10.57 -8.69
N THR A 79 -19.56 9.80 -7.60
CA THR A 79 -19.08 8.41 -7.57
C THR A 79 -20.10 7.54 -8.29
N GLY A 80 -19.69 6.94 -9.40
CA GLY A 80 -20.55 6.05 -10.19
C GLY A 80 -20.47 4.61 -9.72
N GLU A 81 -20.79 3.69 -10.63
CA GLU A 81 -20.58 2.26 -10.40
C GLU A 81 -19.09 1.97 -10.39
N ILE A 82 -18.64 1.33 -9.31
CA ILE A 82 -17.28 0.83 -9.18
C ILE A 82 -17.23 -0.61 -9.69
N LYS A 83 -16.47 -0.84 -10.75
CA LYS A 83 -16.23 -2.18 -11.30
C LYS A 83 -14.78 -2.58 -11.07
N ILE A 84 -14.58 -3.80 -10.59
CA ILE A 84 -13.26 -4.42 -10.44
C ILE A 84 -13.14 -5.57 -11.42
N GLU A 85 -12.05 -5.56 -12.18
CA GLU A 85 -11.72 -6.58 -13.17
C GLU A 85 -10.35 -7.18 -12.83
N ALA A 86 -10.29 -8.48 -12.58
CA ALA A 86 -9.01 -9.17 -12.45
C ALA A 86 -8.34 -9.24 -13.84
N VAL A 87 -7.11 -8.71 -13.93
CA VAL A 87 -6.33 -8.69 -15.19
C VAL A 87 -5.34 -9.85 -15.19
N SER A 88 -4.74 -10.13 -14.04
CA SER A 88 -3.84 -11.28 -13.82
C SER A 88 -3.90 -11.72 -12.36
N GLN A 89 -3.13 -12.74 -12.01
CA GLN A 89 -2.92 -13.16 -10.62
C GLN A 89 -2.29 -12.08 -9.72
N THR A 90 -1.67 -11.06 -10.31
CA THR A 90 -0.99 -10.01 -9.55
C THR A 90 -1.50 -8.63 -9.89
N SER A 91 -2.63 -8.54 -10.61
CA SER A 91 -3.19 -7.24 -10.95
C SER A 91 -4.69 -7.28 -11.17
N PHE A 92 -5.33 -6.18 -10.80
CA PHE A 92 -6.71 -5.91 -11.11
C PHE A 92 -6.84 -4.45 -11.55
N LYS A 93 -7.95 -4.15 -12.22
CA LYS A 93 -8.26 -2.82 -12.71
C LYS A 93 -9.52 -2.32 -12.04
N VAL A 94 -9.46 -1.08 -11.55
CA VAL A 94 -10.57 -0.40 -10.87
C VAL A 94 -11.13 0.64 -11.83
N TYR A 95 -12.40 0.53 -12.16
CA TYR A 95 -13.13 1.49 -12.98
C TYR A 95 -14.14 2.24 -12.12
N ASN A 96 -14.28 3.54 -12.35
CA ASN A 96 -15.40 4.34 -11.88
C ASN A 96 -16.13 4.91 -13.10
N SER A 97 -17.43 4.62 -13.23
CA SER A 97 -18.25 5.19 -14.32
C SER A 97 -18.64 6.64 -14.08
N GLY A 98 -18.45 7.15 -12.86
CA GLY A 98 -18.71 8.54 -12.49
C GLY A 98 -17.55 9.49 -12.79
N SER A 99 -17.70 10.74 -12.34
CA SER A 99 -16.71 11.81 -12.49
C SER A 99 -15.82 12.00 -11.26
N ASP A 100 -16.06 11.26 -10.18
CA ASP A 100 -15.22 11.26 -8.98
C ASP A 100 -13.81 10.75 -9.30
N ALA A 101 -12.84 11.63 -9.09
CA ALA A 101 -11.43 11.39 -9.33
C ALA A 101 -10.56 11.70 -8.10
N THR A 102 -11.17 11.82 -6.91
CA THR A 102 -10.45 12.15 -5.68
C THR A 102 -10.72 11.19 -4.53
N SER A 103 -11.89 10.54 -4.49
CA SER A 103 -12.13 9.46 -3.52
C SER A 103 -11.15 8.30 -3.72
N VAL A 104 -10.92 7.56 -2.65
CA VAL A 104 -9.87 6.53 -2.62
C VAL A 104 -10.49 5.16 -2.40
N LEU A 105 -10.15 4.21 -3.26
CA LEU A 105 -10.40 2.80 -3.02
C LEU A 105 -9.20 2.19 -2.32
N TYR A 106 -9.44 1.67 -1.13
CA TYR A 106 -8.49 0.89 -0.37
C TYR A 106 -8.75 -0.59 -0.60
N TYR A 107 -7.68 -1.37 -0.64
CA TYR A 107 -7.76 -2.81 -0.79
C TYR A 107 -6.86 -3.51 0.21
N ARG A 108 -7.27 -4.73 0.58
CA ARG A 108 -6.47 -5.64 1.38
C ARG A 108 -6.58 -7.06 0.85
N VAL A 109 -5.43 -7.66 0.61
CA VAL A 109 -5.25 -9.01 0.09
C VAL A 109 -5.00 -9.93 1.27
N PHE A 110 -5.82 -10.97 1.45
CA PHE A 110 -5.62 -12.00 2.47
C PHE A 110 -5.37 -13.33 1.81
N LYS A 111 -4.32 -14.02 2.24
CA LYS A 111 -4.11 -15.41 1.86
C LYS A 111 -5.22 -16.26 2.45
N ARG A 112 -5.70 -17.21 1.64
CA ARG A 112 -6.72 -18.16 2.05
C ARG A 112 -6.14 -19.33 2.84
#